data_AF-A0A953H422-F1
#
_entry.id   AF-A0A953H422-F1
#
_cell.length_a   1.000
_cell.length_b   1.000
_cell.length_c   1.000
_cell.angle_alpha   90.00
_cell.angle_beta   90.00
_cell.angle_gamma   90.00
#
_symmetry.space_group_name_H-M   'P 1'
#
loop_
_entity.id
_entity.type
_entity.pdbx_description
1 polymer ?
#
loop_
_entity_poly.entity_id
_entity_poly.type
_entity_poly.pdbx_seq_one_letter_code
_entity_poly.pdbx_strand_id
1 'polypeptide(L)'
;MPQAENMEQVFRELGLQLDAVIALEVEPEELISRITSRRTCKACGSITNLNDKALLDSAVCPRCGGELFQREDDNEGVVRRRNDAYRRQSEPLIEHYRKKGVLYSIDARGTVPEVTGRIEGIFNRVRETRQQASG
;
A
#
# COMPACT_ATOMS: atom_id res chain seq x y z
N MET A 1 -6.65 4.45 20.52
CA MET A 1 -6.06 4.74 19.19
C MET A 1 -7.04 5.57 18.39
N PRO A 2 -6.91 6.91 18.39
CA PRO A 2 -8.00 7.78 17.96
C PRO A 2 -8.48 7.53 16.52
N GLN A 3 -7.56 7.27 15.59
CA GLN A 3 -7.91 7.08 14.17
C GLN A 3 -8.73 5.80 13.91
N ALA A 4 -8.39 4.68 14.55
CA ALA A 4 -9.13 3.42 14.39
C ALA A 4 -10.50 3.48 15.07
N GLU A 5 -10.54 4.02 16.29
CA GLU A 5 -11.76 4.15 17.08
C GLU A 5 -12.78 5.06 16.39
N ASN A 6 -12.33 6.19 15.84
CA ASN A 6 -13.17 7.12 15.10
C ASN A 6 -13.75 6.49 13.82
N MET A 7 -12.93 5.77 13.05
CA MET A 7 -13.40 5.11 11.82
C MET A 7 -14.46 4.04 12.13
N GLU A 8 -14.27 3.27 13.19
CA GLU A 8 -15.23 2.27 13.62
C GLU A 8 -16.52 2.88 14.15
N GLN A 9 -16.44 4.03 14.82
CA GLN A 9 -17.62 4.77 15.22
C GLN A 9 -18.43 5.20 13.99
N VAL A 10 -17.78 5.75 12.97
CA VAL A 10 -18.44 6.12 11.71
C VAL A 10 -19.06 4.90 11.04
N PHE A 11 -18.37 3.75 11.01
CA PHE A 11 -18.96 2.53 10.45
C PHE A 11 -20.19 2.07 11.22
N ARG A 12 -20.17 2.13 12.56
CA ARG A 12 -21.34 1.82 13.38
C ARG A 12 -22.51 2.77 13.12
N GLU A 13 -22.25 4.07 13.02
CA GLU A 13 -23.27 5.09 12.71
C GLU A 13 -23.91 4.87 11.33
N LEU A 14 -23.13 4.36 10.36
CA LEU A 14 -23.60 4.03 9.02
C LEU A 14 -24.19 2.62 8.88
N GLY A 15 -24.21 1.82 9.97
CA GLY A 15 -24.65 0.43 9.90
C GLY A 15 -23.72 -0.49 9.09
N LEU A 16 -22.48 -0.07 8.87
CA LEU A 16 -21.44 -0.82 8.17
C LEU A 16 -20.61 -1.64 9.15
N GLN A 17 -20.16 -2.80 8.69
CA GLN A 17 -19.19 -3.63 9.42
C GLN A 17 -17.93 -3.78 8.58
N LEU A 18 -16.78 -3.63 9.24
CA LEU A 18 -15.49 -3.84 8.63
C LEU A 18 -15.22 -5.33 8.46
N ASP A 19 -15.15 -5.78 7.21
CA ASP A 19 -14.96 -7.19 6.87
C ASP A 19 -13.51 -7.64 6.86
N ALA A 20 -12.63 -6.76 6.37
CA ALA A 20 -11.24 -7.09 6.14
C ALA A 20 -10.38 -5.82 6.18
N VAL A 21 -9.20 -5.98 6.76
CA VAL A 21 -8.09 -5.03 6.67
C VAL A 21 -6.93 -5.76 6.02
N ILE A 22 -6.42 -5.22 4.92
CA ILE A 22 -5.34 -5.85 4.15
C ILE A 22 -4.02 -5.13 4.47
N ALA A 23 -3.09 -5.84 5.08
CA ALA A 23 -1.73 -5.37 5.30
C ALA A 23 -0.84 -5.77 4.11
N LEU A 24 -0.31 -4.77 3.40
CA LEU A 24 0.65 -4.96 2.32
C LEU A 24 2.06 -5.02 2.92
N GLU A 25 2.63 -6.22 2.96
CA GLU A 25 3.93 -6.46 3.58
C GLU A 25 5.03 -6.52 2.52
N VAL A 26 6.10 -5.76 2.77
CA VAL A 26 7.29 -5.73 1.92
C VAL A 26 8.50 -5.47 2.82
N GLU A 27 9.63 -6.09 2.47
CA GLU A 27 10.88 -5.87 3.18
C GLU A 27 11.31 -4.39 3.11
N PRO A 28 11.84 -3.81 4.20
CA PRO A 28 12.21 -2.39 4.23
C PRO A 28 13.15 -1.98 3.11
N GLU A 29 14.16 -2.79 2.79
CA GLU A 29 15.15 -2.47 1.76
C GLU A 29 14.54 -2.46 0.35
N GLU A 30 13.59 -3.36 0.08
CA GLU A 30 12.83 -3.38 -1.17
C GLU A 30 11.93 -2.14 -1.29
N LEU A 31 11.27 -1.74 -0.20
CA LEU A 31 10.45 -0.53 -0.15
C LEU A 31 11.30 0.72 -0.40
N ILE A 32 12.46 0.82 0.26
CA ILE A 32 13.39 1.94 0.11
C ILE A 32 13.86 2.02 -1.33
N SER A 33 14.36 0.92 -1.90
CA SER A 33 14.78 0.84 -3.30
C SER A 33 13.68 1.33 -4.23
N ARG A 34 12.44 0.82 -4.09
CA ARG A 34 11.30 1.23 -4.91
C ARG A 34 10.99 2.72 -4.82
N ILE A 35 11.01 3.30 -3.62
CA ILE A 35 10.69 4.72 -3.45
C ILE A 35 11.82 5.60 -3.98
N THR A 36 13.09 5.25 -3.73
CA THR A 36 14.24 6.03 -4.22
C THR A 36 14.37 6.02 -5.74
N SER A 37 13.92 4.95 -6.40
CA SER A 37 13.89 4.84 -7.85
C SER A 37 12.64 5.44 -8.48
N ARG A 38 11.71 6.00 -7.68
CA ARG A 38 10.50 6.65 -8.17
C ARG A 38 10.85 7.96 -8.90
N ARG A 39 10.22 8.15 -10.06
CA ARG A 39 10.26 9.39 -10.83
C ARG A 39 8.86 9.87 -11.11
N THR A 40 8.68 11.18 -11.12
CA THR A 40 7.43 11.84 -11.47
C THR A 40 7.65 12.69 -12.71
N CYS A 41 6.71 12.67 -13.65
CA CYS A 41 6.77 13.53 -14.82
C CYS A 41 6.33 14.96 -14.47
N LYS A 42 7.13 15.97 -14.82
CA LYS A 42 6.76 17.39 -14.63
C LYS A 42 5.54 17.82 -15.46
N ALA A 43 5.33 17.18 -16.62
CA ALA A 43 4.30 17.58 -17.57
C ALA A 43 2.92 16.93 -17.29
N CYS A 44 2.89 15.62 -16.98
CA CYS A 44 1.62 14.88 -16.85
C CYS A 44 1.41 14.22 -15.47
N GLY A 45 2.36 14.36 -14.54
CA GLY A 45 2.27 13.78 -13.19
C GLY A 45 2.37 12.26 -13.13
N SER A 46 2.63 11.57 -14.24
CA SER A 46 2.78 10.11 -14.24
C SER A 46 3.93 9.69 -13.33
N ILE A 47 3.73 8.60 -12.59
CA ILE A 47 4.74 8.00 -11.73
C ILE A 47 5.37 6.81 -12.46
N THR A 48 6.71 6.77 -12.47
CA THR A 48 7.54 5.71 -13.06
C THR A 48 8.52 5.21 -12.01
N ASN A 49 8.98 3.97 -12.14
CA ASN A 49 10.07 3.43 -11.33
C ASN A 49 11.25 3.06 -12.24
N LEU A 50 12.44 3.60 -11.97
CA LEU A 50 13.65 3.33 -12.77
C LEU A 50 14.26 1.94 -12.51
N ASN A 51 13.75 1.18 -11.52
CA ASN A 51 14.10 -0.23 -11.37
C ASN A 51 13.51 -1.11 -12.48
N ASP A 52 12.54 -0.59 -13.24
CA ASP A 52 12.08 -1.23 -14.46
C ASP A 52 13.20 -1.16 -15.52
N LYS A 53 13.63 -2.32 -15.99
CA LYS A 53 14.69 -2.44 -17.01
C LYS A 53 14.38 -1.65 -18.28
N ALA A 54 13.11 -1.48 -18.64
CA ALA A 54 12.71 -0.71 -19.82
C ALA A 54 12.92 0.81 -19.64
N LEU A 55 13.05 1.28 -18.40
CA LEU A 55 13.11 2.69 -18.05
C LEU A 55 14.41 3.06 -17.32
N LEU A 56 15.33 2.11 -17.18
CA LEU A 56 16.63 2.32 -16.55
C LEU A 56 17.33 3.52 -17.22
N ASP A 57 17.76 4.48 -16.41
CA ASP A 57 18.39 5.74 -16.84
C ASP A 57 17.56 6.66 -17.75
N SER A 58 16.25 6.41 -17.90
CA SER A 58 15.40 7.31 -18.67
C SER A 58 15.21 8.65 -17.96
N ALA A 59 15.57 9.74 -18.64
CA ALA A 59 15.22 11.10 -18.24
C ALA A 59 13.84 11.53 -18.76
N VAL A 60 13.20 10.69 -19.59
CA VAL A 60 12.03 11.05 -20.39
C VAL A 60 10.83 10.20 -20.01
N CYS A 61 9.68 10.85 -19.83
CA CYS A 61 8.43 10.20 -19.49
C CYS A 61 7.95 9.31 -20.64
N PRO A 62 7.74 8.01 -20.42
CA PRO A 62 7.28 7.08 -21.46
C PRO A 62 5.85 7.36 -21.93
N ARG A 63 5.08 8.13 -21.15
CA ARG A 63 3.68 8.45 -21.46
C ARG A 63 3.53 9.67 -22.35
N CYS A 64 4.33 10.72 -22.13
CA CYS A 64 4.13 12.01 -22.79
C CYS A 64 5.41 12.72 -23.26
N GLY A 65 6.59 12.12 -23.07
CA GLY A 65 7.87 12.72 -23.46
C GLY A 65 8.38 13.84 -22.54
N GLY A 66 7.66 14.16 -21.46
CA GLY A 66 8.07 15.21 -20.51
C GLY A 66 9.23 14.79 -19.60
N GLU A 67 9.89 15.77 -18.98
CA GLU A 67 11.02 15.54 -18.07
C GLU A 67 10.58 14.75 -16.82
N LEU A 68 11.37 13.74 -16.47
CA LEU A 68 11.26 12.99 -15.22
C LEU A 68 12.14 13.63 -14.13
N PHE A 69 11.58 13.79 -12.93
CA PHE A 69 12.32 14.25 -11.75
C PHE A 69 12.07 13.33 -10.56
N GLN A 70 13.02 13.30 -9.63
CA GLN A 70 12.85 12.66 -8.33
C GLN A 70 12.25 13.67 -7.35
N ARG A 71 11.26 13.25 -6.57
CA ARG A 71 10.69 14.11 -5.53
C ARG A 71 11.68 14.27 -4.38
N GLU A 72 11.63 15.41 -3.70
CA GLU A 72 12.52 15.70 -2.56
C GLU A 72 12.38 14.68 -1.42
N ASP A 73 11.17 14.14 -1.21
CA ASP A 73 10.86 13.17 -0.16
C ASP A 73 11.24 11.72 -0.49
N ASP A 74 11.75 11.47 -1.70
CA ASP A 74 12.16 10.15 -2.20
C ASP A 74 13.66 9.88 -2.03
N ASN A 75 14.35 10.58 -1.12
CA ASN A 75 15.73 10.25 -0.76
C ASN A 75 15.80 9.22 0.38
N GLU A 76 16.83 8.37 0.36
CA GLU A 76 16.95 7.23 1.28
C GLU A 76 16.82 7.62 2.76
N GLY A 77 17.49 8.69 3.19
CA GLY A 77 17.43 9.14 4.58
C GLY A 77 16.03 9.54 5.02
N VAL A 78 15.27 10.23 4.16
CA VAL A 78 13.86 10.58 4.43
C VAL A 78 12.98 9.33 4.41
N VAL A 79 13.16 8.43 3.44
CA VAL A 79 12.36 7.22 3.29
C VAL A 79 12.53 6.30 4.49
N ARG A 80 13.76 6.07 4.97
CA ARG A 80 14.04 5.27 6.17
C ARG A 80 13.33 5.84 7.39
N ARG A 81 13.47 7.16 7.65
CA ARG A 81 12.80 7.83 8.78
C ARG A 81 11.28 7.70 8.70
N ARG A 82 10.70 7.85 7.51
CA ARG A 82 9.25 7.70 7.28
C ARG A 82 8.79 6.27 7.49
N ASN A 83 9.55 5.28 7.04
CA ASN A 83 9.24 3.87 7.25
C ASN A 83 9.26 3.51 8.75
N ASP A 84 10.26 3.99 9.49
CA ASP A 84 10.33 3.74 10.93
C ASP A 84 9.20 4.42 11.71
N ALA A 85 8.81 5.62 11.30
CA ALA A 85 7.65 6.32 11.86
C ALA A 85 6.36 5.57 11.55
N TYR A 86 6.19 5.12 10.30
CA TYR A 86 5.05 4.30 9.87
C TYR A 86 4.95 3.03 10.70
N ARG A 87 6.03 2.24 10.83
CA ARG A 87 6.02 1.00 11.62
C ARG A 87 5.60 1.26 13.06
N ARG A 88 6.17 2.27 13.72
CA ARG A 88 5.82 2.62 15.11
C ARG A 88 4.36 3.05 15.28
N GLN A 89 3.80 3.76 14.31
CA GLN A 89 2.41 4.24 14.37
C GLN A 89 1.40 3.17 13.94
N SER A 90 1.78 2.30 13.01
CA SER A 90 0.90 1.29 12.42
C SER A 90 0.92 -0.03 13.19
N GLU A 91 1.96 -0.36 13.95
CA GLU A 91 2.03 -1.61 14.71
C GLU A 91 0.89 -1.75 15.74
N PRO A 92 0.52 -0.72 16.51
CA PRO A 92 -0.69 -0.76 17.35
C PRO A 92 -1.97 -1.02 16.54
N LEU A 93 -2.07 -0.45 15.33
CA LEU A 93 -3.23 -0.59 14.45
C LEU A 93 -3.35 -2.00 13.87
N ILE A 94 -2.22 -2.55 13.42
CA ILE A 94 -2.11 -3.92 12.94
C ILE A 94 -2.53 -4.88 14.04
N GLU A 95 -2.02 -4.71 15.27
CA GLU A 95 -2.37 -5.58 16.39
C GLU A 95 -3.85 -5.51 16.76
N HIS A 96 -4.44 -4.30 16.71
CA HIS A 96 -5.87 -4.12 16.94
C HIS A 96 -6.73 -4.89 15.94
N TYR A 97 -6.45 -4.80 14.63
CA TYR A 97 -7.22 -5.54 13.63
C TYR A 97 -6.92 -7.04 13.63
N ARG A 98 -5.70 -7.43 14.02
CA ARG A 98 -5.34 -8.83 14.26
C ARG A 98 -6.18 -9.43 15.37
N LYS A 99 -6.30 -8.76 16.51
CA LYS A 99 -7.15 -9.18 17.64
C LYS A 99 -8.63 -9.28 17.27
N LYS A 100 -9.09 -8.47 16.32
CA LYS A 100 -10.45 -8.52 15.79
C LYS A 100 -10.68 -9.64 14.76
N GLY A 101 -9.63 -10.33 14.32
CA GLY A 101 -9.75 -11.42 13.35
C GLY A 101 -10.06 -10.98 11.92
N VAL A 102 -9.94 -9.68 11.61
CA VAL A 102 -10.22 -9.13 10.27
C VAL A 102 -8.96 -8.71 9.51
N LEU A 103 -7.77 -8.91 10.09
CA LEU A 103 -6.51 -8.58 9.44
C LEU A 103 -6.03 -9.72 8.53
N TYR A 104 -5.72 -9.38 7.28
CA TYR A 104 -5.10 -10.26 6.30
C TYR A 104 -3.79 -9.64 5.80
N SER A 105 -2.67 -10.29 6.06
CA SER A 105 -1.36 -9.88 5.54
C SER A 105 -1.10 -10.54 4.18
N ILE A 106 -0.56 -9.78 3.23
CA ILE A 106 -0.09 -10.30 1.94
C ILE A 106 1.28 -9.77 1.56
N ASP A 107 2.05 -10.58 0.84
CA ASP A 107 3.27 -10.16 0.19
C ASP A 107 2.94 -9.14 -0.91
N ALA A 108 3.54 -7.95 -0.83
CA ALA A 108 3.38 -6.85 -1.78
C ALA A 108 4.52 -6.79 -2.83
N ARG A 109 5.33 -7.84 -2.94
CA ARG A 109 6.32 -8.02 -4.01
C ARG A 109 5.68 -8.53 -5.30
N GLY A 110 6.35 -8.30 -6.42
CA GLY A 110 5.84 -8.61 -7.75
C GLY A 110 5.15 -7.43 -8.43
N THR A 111 4.52 -7.73 -9.55
CA THR A 111 3.80 -6.81 -10.41
C THR A 111 2.45 -6.42 -9.82
N VAL A 112 1.88 -5.31 -10.27
CA VAL A 112 0.54 -4.86 -9.85
C VAL A 112 -0.52 -5.95 -10.06
N PRO A 113 -0.60 -6.66 -11.22
CA PRO A 113 -1.56 -7.75 -11.41
C PRO A 113 -1.41 -8.90 -10.39
N GLU A 114 -0.18 -9.29 -10.04
CA GLU A 114 0.05 -10.36 -9.06
C GLU A 114 -0.43 -9.96 -7.66
N VAL A 115 -0.12 -8.73 -7.23
CA VAL A 115 -0.57 -8.22 -5.93
C VAL A 115 -2.10 -8.07 -5.91
N THR A 116 -2.70 -7.57 -7.00
CA THR A 116 -4.17 -7.49 -7.14
C THR A 116 -4.82 -8.86 -7.01
N GLY A 117 -4.28 -9.89 -7.66
CA GLY A 117 -4.81 -11.26 -7.55
C GLY A 117 -4.79 -11.80 -6.11
N ARG A 118 -3.76 -11.46 -5.32
CA ARG A 118 -3.71 -11.83 -3.88
C ARG A 118 -4.80 -11.12 -3.07
N ILE A 119 -5.05 -9.85 -3.37
CA ILE A 119 -6.12 -9.05 -2.76
C ILE A 119 -7.49 -9.63 -3.11
N GLU A 120 -7.73 -9.93 -4.39
CA GLU A 120 -8.98 -10.55 -4.86
C GLU A 120 -9.23 -11.89 -4.18
N GLY A 121 -8.18 -12.70 -3.98
CA GLY A 121 -8.27 -13.94 -3.21
C GLY A 121 -8.75 -13.74 -1.78
N ILE A 122 -8.36 -12.64 -1.12
CA ILE A 122 -8.91 -12.28 0.21
C ILE A 122 -10.38 -11.90 0.09
N PHE A 123 -10.73 -11.02 -0.85
CA PHE A 123 -12.11 -10.58 -1.01
C PHE A 123 -13.09 -11.72 -1.27
N ASN A 124 -12.70 -12.71 -2.08
CA ASN A 124 -13.52 -13.88 -2.35
C ASN A 124 -13.76 -14.70 -1.07
N ARG A 125 -12.70 -15.00 -0.31
CA ARG A 125 -12.82 -15.73 0.97
C ARG A 125 -13.72 -15.01 1.97
N VAL A 126 -13.54 -13.70 2.11
CA VAL A 126 -14.34 -12.86 3.02
C VAL A 126 -15.81 -12.86 2.62
N ARG A 127 -16.12 -12.76 1.32
CA ARG A 127 -17.49 -12.84 0.80
C ARG A 127 -18.14 -14.19 1.09
N GLU A 128 -17.42 -15.28 0.89
CA GLU A 128 -17.90 -16.64 1.15
C GLU A 128 -18.25 -16.83 2.63
N THR A 129 -17.36 -16.41 3.54
CA THR A 129 -17.61 -16.47 4.99
C THR A 129 -18.86 -15.67 5.40
N ARG A 130 -19.08 -14.50 4.80
CA ARG A 130 -20.26 -13.67 5.08
C ARG A 130 -21.56 -14.31 4.60
N GLN A 131 -21.55 -14.93 3.42
CA GLN A 131 -22.72 -15.63 2.88
C GLN A 131 -23.11 -16.83 3.74
N GLN A 132 -22.11 -17.59 4.22
CA GLN A 132 -22.34 -18.73 5.11
C GLN A 132 -22.87 -18.32 6.50
N ALA A 133 -22.52 -17.13 7.00
CA ALA A 133 -23.00 -16.62 8.28
C ALA A 133 -24.42 -15.99 8.21
N SER A 134 -24.96 -15.80 7.00
CA SER A 134 -26.25 -15.13 6.76
C SER A 134 -27.38 -16.11 6.38
N GLY A 135 -27.09 -17.40 6.27
CA GLY A 135 -28.05 -18.47 5.99
C GLY A 135 -28.24 -19.39 7.18
#